data_AF-A0A1Z9F4Q4-F1
#
_entry.id   AF-A0A1Z9F4Q4-F1
#
_cell.length_a   1.000
_cell.length_b   1.000
_cell.length_c   1.000
_cell.angle_alpha   90.00
_cell.angle_beta   90.00
_cell.angle_gamma   90.00
#
_symmetry.space_group_name_H-M   'P 1'
#
loop_
_entity.id
_entity.type
_entity.pdbx_description
1 polymer ?
#
loop_
_entity_poly.entity_id
_entity_poly.type
_entity_poly.pdbx_seq_one_letter_code
_entity_poly.pdbx_strand_id
1 'polypeptide(L)'
;MIFWIGFTVMVLNEGFVIMRHVHPWFANKRDQLINKYGSKWKKFHATLDYVWIGGVSLGIMIDISNWRLYATVLATFWSVVAVCVYLPMLIKKLIK
;
A
#
# COMPACT_ATOMS: atom_id res chain seq x y z
N MET A 1 13.72 -10.11 9.06
CA MET A 1 12.77 -10.93 8.26
C MET A 1 11.32 -10.46 8.43
N ILE A 2 10.82 -10.29 9.66
CA ILE A 2 9.42 -9.88 9.93
C ILE A 2 9.06 -8.53 9.27
N PHE A 3 9.92 -7.52 9.39
CA PHE A 3 9.73 -6.24 8.72
C PHE A 3 9.53 -6.41 7.21
N TRP A 4 10.39 -7.18 6.54
CA TRP A 4 10.34 -7.39 5.10
C TRP A 4 9.07 -8.12 4.66
N ILE A 5 8.56 -9.05 5.47
CA ILE A 5 7.26 -9.69 5.22
C ILE A 5 6.15 -8.64 5.31
N GLY A 6 6.11 -7.86 6.40
CA GLY A 6 5.13 -6.78 6.55
C GLY A 6 5.20 -5.78 5.40
N PHE A 7 6.40 -5.31 5.06
CA PHE A 7 6.64 -4.39 3.95
C PHE A 7 6.18 -4.97 2.61
N THR A 8 6.45 -6.25 2.34
CA THR A 8 5.99 -6.91 1.10
C THR A 8 4.46 -6.98 1.06
N VAL A 9 3.80 -7.32 2.17
CA VAL A 9 2.33 -7.32 2.26
C VAL A 9 1.78 -5.92 2.02
N MET A 10 2.40 -4.88 2.59
CA MET A 10 2.02 -3.47 2.35
C MET A 10 2.12 -3.14 0.86
N VAL A 11 3.28 -3.38 0.23
CA VAL A 11 3.51 -3.08 -1.20
C VAL A 11 2.48 -3.78 -2.09
N LEU A 12 2.17 -5.04 -1.82
CA LEU A 12 1.19 -5.78 -2.63
C LEU A 12 -0.25 -5.33 -2.36
N ASN A 13 -0.62 -5.13 -1.10
CA ASN A 13 -1.99 -4.77 -0.71
C ASN A 13 -2.32 -3.32 -1.09
N GLU A 14 -1.52 -2.37 -0.60
CA GLU A 14 -1.68 -0.94 -0.90
C GLU A 14 -1.33 -0.66 -2.35
N GLY A 15 -0.25 -1.24 -2.87
CA GLY A 15 0.15 -1.02 -4.26
C GLY A 15 -0.94 -1.45 -5.24
N PHE A 16 -1.61 -2.58 -5.02
CA PHE A 16 -2.75 -2.98 -5.86
C PHE A 16 -3.87 -1.92 -5.87
N VAL A 17 -4.19 -1.35 -4.70
CA VAL A 17 -5.23 -0.34 -4.57
C VAL A 17 -4.79 1.01 -5.15
N ILE A 18 -3.56 1.44 -4.92
CA ILE A 18 -2.99 2.68 -5.44
C ILE A 18 -2.96 2.63 -6.98
N MET A 19 -2.53 1.50 -7.56
CA MET A 19 -2.40 1.34 -9.01
C MET A 19 -3.71 1.46 -9.77
N ARG A 20 -4.87 1.39 -9.09
CA ARG A 20 -6.18 1.71 -9.69
C ARG A 20 -6.24 3.12 -10.27
N HIS A 21 -5.41 4.02 -9.76
CA HIS A 21 -5.32 5.42 -10.20
C HIS A 21 -4.39 5.62 -11.39
N VAL A 22 -3.52 4.64 -11.67
CA VAL A 22 -2.48 4.74 -12.71
C VAL A 22 -2.90 4.01 -13.98
N HIS A 23 -3.48 2.81 -13.86
CA HIS A 23 -3.80 1.99 -15.04
C HIS A 23 -5.19 1.33 -14.94
N PRO A 24 -6.03 1.39 -16.01
CA PRO A 24 -7.42 0.94 -15.97
C PRO A 24 -7.59 -0.55 -15.66
N TRP A 25 -6.59 -1.38 -15.98
CA TRP A 25 -6.61 -2.80 -15.62
C TRP A 25 -6.76 -3.02 -14.10
N PHE A 26 -6.06 -2.23 -13.26
CA PHE A 26 -6.17 -2.35 -11.80
C PHE A 26 -7.51 -1.87 -11.27
N ALA A 27 -8.04 -0.77 -11.84
CA ALA A 27 -9.39 -0.30 -11.52
C ALA A 27 -10.43 -1.39 -11.81
N ASN A 28 -10.41 -1.93 -13.03
CA ASN A 28 -11.32 -2.98 -13.46
C ASN A 28 -11.16 -4.27 -12.64
N LYS A 29 -9.94 -4.65 -12.28
CA LYS A 29 -9.69 -5.83 -11.44
C LYS A 29 -10.22 -5.64 -10.03
N ARG A 30 -9.98 -4.48 -9.42
CA ARG A 30 -10.57 -4.13 -8.12
C ARG A 30 -12.11 -4.18 -8.19
N ASP A 31 -12.70 -3.63 -9.23
CA ASP A 31 -14.15 -3.61 -9.39
C ASP A 31 -14.70 -5.02 -9.63
N GLN A 32 -14.00 -5.89 -10.37
CA GLN A 32 -14.32 -7.32 -10.48
C GLN A 32 -14.30 -8.03 -9.12
N LEU A 33 -13.29 -7.75 -8.28
CA LEU A 33 -13.18 -8.32 -6.94
C LEU A 33 -14.30 -7.81 -6.03
N ILE A 34 -14.64 -6.52 -6.09
CA ILE A 34 -15.76 -5.94 -5.35
C ILE A 34 -17.09 -6.54 -5.82
N ASN A 35 -17.29 -6.71 -7.12
CA ASN A 35 -18.52 -7.29 -7.66
C ASN A 35 -18.67 -8.76 -7.27
N LYS A 36 -17.57 -9.52 -7.22
CA LYS A 36 -17.57 -10.95 -6.87
C LYS A 36 -17.69 -11.20 -5.36
N TYR A 37 -16.99 -10.41 -4.54
CA TYR A 37 -16.84 -10.68 -3.10
C TYR A 37 -17.56 -9.65 -2.22
N GLY A 38 -18.05 -8.55 -2.78
CA GLY A 38 -18.78 -7.50 -2.07
C GLY A 38 -17.99 -6.94 -0.89
N SER A 39 -18.63 -6.93 0.28
CA SER A 39 -18.01 -6.48 1.53
C SER A 39 -16.84 -7.37 2.00
N LYS A 40 -16.76 -8.64 1.55
CA LYS A 40 -15.66 -9.53 1.90
C LYS A 40 -14.33 -9.06 1.32
N TRP A 41 -14.33 -8.44 0.13
CA TRP A 41 -13.13 -7.83 -0.44
C TRP A 41 -12.58 -6.72 0.47
N LYS A 42 -13.46 -5.81 0.93
CA LYS A 42 -13.05 -4.74 1.85
C LYS A 42 -12.48 -5.30 3.15
N LYS A 43 -13.08 -6.36 3.70
CA LYS A 43 -12.56 -7.04 4.89
C LYS A 43 -11.20 -7.68 4.62
N PHE A 44 -11.02 -8.37 3.50
CA PHE A 44 -9.75 -8.97 3.12
C PHE A 44 -8.62 -7.95 3.03
N HIS A 45 -8.86 -6.85 2.31
CA HIS A 45 -7.91 -5.74 2.20
C HIS A 45 -7.58 -5.15 3.59
N ALA A 46 -8.59 -4.87 4.42
CA ALA A 46 -8.39 -4.37 5.78
C ALA A 46 -7.65 -5.36 6.68
N THR A 47 -7.87 -6.67 6.52
CA THR A 47 -7.11 -7.71 7.24
C THR A 47 -5.65 -7.65 6.85
N LEU A 48 -5.34 -7.53 5.54
CA LEU A 48 -3.97 -7.35 5.09
C LEU A 48 -3.37 -6.05 5.60
N ASP A 49 -4.17 -5.01 5.84
CA ASP A 49 -3.71 -3.78 6.50
C ASP A 49 -3.22 -4.02 7.92
N TYR A 50 -4.02 -4.71 8.74
CA TYR A 50 -3.57 -5.11 10.07
C TYR A 50 -2.31 -5.98 10.03
N VAL A 51 -2.22 -6.90 9.06
CA VAL A 51 -1.05 -7.78 8.92
C VAL A 51 0.20 -6.98 8.56
N TRP A 52 0.13 -6.06 7.59
CA TRP A 52 1.32 -5.30 7.20
C TRP A 52 1.70 -4.26 8.26
N ILE A 53 0.73 -3.57 8.86
CA ILE A 53 0.99 -2.60 9.94
C ILE A 53 1.65 -3.33 11.12
N GLY A 54 1.10 -4.48 11.51
CA GLY A 54 1.66 -5.32 12.56
C GLY A 54 3.06 -5.82 12.20
N GLY A 55 3.26 -6.36 11.00
CA GLY A 55 4.55 -6.88 10.55
C GLY A 55 5.64 -5.82 10.44
N VAL A 56 5.31 -4.62 9.93
CA VAL A 56 6.22 -3.48 9.88
C VAL A 56 6.57 -3.00 11.28
N SER A 57 5.55 -2.75 12.12
CA SER A 57 5.75 -2.21 13.47
C SER A 57 6.52 -3.18 14.36
N LEU A 58 6.12 -4.45 14.41
CA LEU A 58 6.82 -5.50 15.15
C LEU A 58 8.22 -5.75 14.58
N GLY A 59 8.37 -5.69 13.26
CA GLY A 59 9.67 -5.83 12.61
C GLY A 59 10.66 -4.74 13.03
N ILE A 60 10.20 -3.49 13.15
CA ILE A 60 11.00 -2.38 13.67
C ILE A 60 11.28 -2.55 15.16
N MET A 61 10.30 -2.97 15.97
CA MET A 61 10.50 -3.15 17.41
C MET A 61 11.50 -4.27 17.74
N ILE A 62 11.43 -5.40 17.04
CA ILE A 62 12.31 -6.55 17.25
C ILE A 62 13.73 -6.26 16.78
N ASP A 63 13.87 -5.51 15.69
CA ASP A 63 15.16 -5.14 15.12
C ASP A 63 15.33 -3.61 15.09
N ILE A 64 15.21 -3.02 16.27
CA ILE A 64 15.28 -1.57 16.43
C ILE A 64 16.64 -1.04 15.98
N SER A 65 17.71 -1.82 16.03
CA SER A 65 19.04 -1.40 15.57
C SER A 65 19.05 -0.96 14.09
N ASN A 66 18.20 -1.58 13.26
CA ASN A 66 18.07 -1.29 11.83
C ASN A 66 16.91 -0.34 11.49
N TRP A 67 16.30 0.31 12.48
CA TRP A 67 15.11 1.16 12.28
C TRP A 67 15.29 2.23 11.19
N ARG A 68 16.51 2.78 11.04
CA ARG A 68 16.82 3.80 10.02
C ARG A 68 16.66 3.26 8.61
N LEU A 69 17.14 2.03 8.35
CA LEU A 69 16.96 1.37 7.07
C LEU A 69 15.48 1.15 6.78
N TYR A 70 14.73 0.63 7.76
CA TYR A 70 13.29 0.37 7.65
C TYR A 70 12.49 1.64 7.38
N ALA A 71 12.77 2.71 8.13
CA ALA A 71 12.19 4.03 7.92
C ALA A 71 12.54 4.57 6.53
N THR A 72 13.78 4.40 6.07
CA THR A 72 14.22 4.88 4.75
C THR A 72 13.47 4.17 3.63
N VAL A 73 13.30 2.85 3.71
CA VAL A 73 12.58 2.07 2.69
C VAL A 73 11.09 2.41 2.67
N LEU A 74 10.46 2.57 3.85
CA LEU A 74 9.08 3.05 3.95
C LEU A 74 8.92 4.45 3.37
N ALA A 75 9.78 5.39 3.77
CA ALA A 75 9.76 6.76 3.28
C ALA A 75 9.96 6.82 1.76
N THR A 76 10.88 6.01 1.23
CA THR A 76 11.13 5.91 -0.22
C THR A 76 9.88 5.43 -0.95
N PHE A 77 9.27 4.34 -0.51
CA PHE A 77 8.05 3.82 -1.13
C PHE A 77 6.92 4.87 -1.14
N TRP A 78 6.62 5.46 0.02
CA TRP A 78 5.54 6.43 0.14
C TRP A 78 5.84 7.74 -0.59
N SER A 79 7.11 8.17 -0.66
CA SER A 79 7.51 9.33 -1.45
C SER A 79 7.30 9.10 -2.95
N VAL A 80 7.68 7.92 -3.46
CA VAL A 80 7.43 7.54 -4.86
C VAL A 80 5.92 7.51 -5.14
N VAL A 81 5.12 6.90 -4.26
CA VAL A 81 3.66 6.89 -4.40
C VAL A 81 3.07 8.31 -4.39
N ALA A 82 3.51 9.15 -3.47
CA ALA A 82 3.04 10.53 -3.35
C ALA A 82 3.35 11.34 -4.61
N VAL A 83 4.59 11.28 -5.11
CA VAL A 83 5.05 12.07 -6.25
C VAL A 83 4.57 11.51 -7.59
N CYS A 84 4.59 10.19 -7.78
CA CYS A 84 4.28 9.58 -9.08
C CYS A 84 2.79 9.33 -9.30
N VAL A 85 2.00 9.19 -8.24
CA VAL A 85 0.56 8.87 -8.34
C VAL A 85 -0.29 10.04 -7.86
N TYR A 86 -0.16 10.42 -6.60
CA TYR A 86 -1.10 11.37 -5.99
C TYR A 86 -0.86 12.82 -6.40
N LEU A 87 0.38 13.25 -6.60
CA LEU A 87 0.69 14.61 -7.05
C LEU A 87 0.11 14.89 -8.46
N PRO A 88 0.32 14.05 -9.49
CA PRO A 88 -0.34 14.22 -10.79
C PRO A 88 -1.87 14.21 -10.70
N MET A 89 -2.44 13.37 -9.84
CA MET A 89 -3.89 13.36 -9.61
C MET A 89 -4.39 14.66 -8.99
N LEU A 90 -3.66 15.20 -8.01
CA LEU A 90 -4.00 16.45 -7.34
C LEU A 90 -3.93 17.62 -8.33
N ILE A 91 -2.85 17.71 -9.11
CA ILE A 91 -2.69 18.74 -10.15
C ILE A 91 -3.85 18.69 -11.15
N LYS A 92 -4.21 17.50 -11.66
CA LYS A 92 -5.36 17.32 -12.57
C LYS A 92 -6.69 17.76 -11.94
N LYS A 93 -6.84 17.61 -10.62
CA LYS A 93 -8.05 18.02 -9.90
C LYS A 93 -8.11 19.53 -9.63
N LEU A 94 -6.96 20.21 -9.52
CA LEU A 94 -6.89 21.65 -9.25
C LEU A 94 -6.95 22.51 -10.52
N ILE A 95 -6.45 21.98 -11.65
CA ILE A 95 -6.48 22.68 -12.95
C ILE A 95 -7.85 22.55 -13.62
N LYS A 96 -8.63 21.53 -13.27
CA LYS A 96 -9.96 21.27 -13.81
C LYS A 96 -11.03 21.95 -12.96
#